data_AF-A6TTP4-F1
#
_entry.id   AF-A6TTP4-F1
#
_cell.length_a   1.000
_cell.length_b   1.000
_cell.length_c   1.000
_cell.angle_alpha   90.00
_cell.angle_beta   90.00
_cell.angle_gamma   90.00
#
_symmetry.space_group_name_H-M   'P 1'
#
loop_
_entity.id
_entity.type
_entity.pdbx_description
1 polymer ?
#
loop_
_entity_poly.entity_id
_entity_poly.type
_entity_poly.pdbx_seq_one_letter_code
_entity_poly.pdbx_strand_id
1 'polypeptide(L)'
;MSEVKKAQTPIQPGQCPIDPVTGLPVCPPPSIIECIVVDKVYDSCFQVDDRTRDVTTDSDEFGTGLVQGDSVLCALQEGAEITCNEISRVPVGDGFFTITFSVNVPITLTNPEATNDEDDEIERTFTFVKTVTLCIPEGVDLDCSESVLLACNCVVTDVDEIDEELEYTISCDIQVCLVAKAILRVQLLVPSYGFCVPAPCVTLPGVCPPLPPDQCF
;
A
#
# COMPACT_ATOMS: atom_id res chain seq x y z
N MET A 1 30.70 37.20 37.38
CA MET A 1 29.67 36.84 36.38
C MET A 1 29.62 35.32 36.37
N SER A 2 28.69 34.73 37.12
CA SER A 2 28.57 33.28 37.25
C SER A 2 27.71 32.75 36.11
N GLU A 3 28.30 31.95 35.24
CA GLU A 3 27.57 31.21 34.20
C GLU A 3 26.62 30.21 34.89
N VAL A 4 25.33 30.48 34.80
CA VAL A 4 24.29 29.53 35.17
C VAL A 4 24.33 28.42 34.13
N LYS A 5 24.94 27.28 34.47
CA LYS A 5 24.78 26.03 33.71
C LYS A 5 23.31 25.65 33.77
N LYS A 6 22.54 26.05 32.75
CA LYS A 6 21.17 25.59 32.53
C LYS A 6 21.25 24.08 32.40
N ALA A 7 20.72 23.35 33.38
CA ALA A 7 20.59 21.90 33.30
C ALA A 7 19.76 21.59 32.04
N GLN A 8 20.36 20.90 31.08
CA GLN A 8 19.66 20.48 29.87
C GLN A 8 18.62 19.44 30.29
N THR A 9 17.35 19.82 30.16
CA THR A 9 16.22 18.92 30.35
C THR A 9 16.36 17.75 29.37
N PRO A 10 16.17 16.49 29.80
CA PRO A 10 16.20 15.35 28.89
C PRO A 10 15.15 15.56 27.79
N ILE A 11 15.59 15.45 26.54
CA ILE A 11 14.74 15.65 25.37
C ILE A 11 13.81 14.45 25.28
N GLN A 12 12.50 14.71 25.35
CA GLN A 12 11.47 13.71 25.17
C GLN A 12 10.75 14.00 23.85
N PRO A 13 10.33 12.97 23.10
CA PRO A 13 9.41 13.16 21.98
C PRO A 13 8.16 13.91 22.46
N GLY A 14 7.59 14.79 21.63
CA GLY A 14 6.38 15.53 21.96
C GLY A 14 6.47 17.03 21.63
N GLN A 15 5.50 17.79 22.11
CA GLN A 15 5.48 19.24 21.93
C GLN A 15 6.65 19.90 22.64
N CYS A 16 7.18 20.98 22.06
CA CYS A 16 8.28 21.70 22.67
C CYS A 16 7.86 22.32 24.01
N PRO A 17 8.75 22.35 25.02
CA PRO A 17 8.46 22.96 26.31
C PRO A 17 8.03 24.42 26.14
N ILE A 18 7.01 24.85 26.88
CA ILE A 18 6.59 26.25 26.90
C ILE A 18 7.54 27.05 27.80
N ASP A 19 8.11 28.12 27.25
CA ASP A 19 8.92 29.05 28.02
C ASP A 19 8.00 29.80 29.01
N PRO A 20 8.24 29.71 30.33
CA PRO A 20 7.38 30.32 31.34
C PRO A 20 7.37 31.85 31.29
N VAL A 21 8.34 32.49 30.63
CA VAL A 21 8.42 33.95 30.51
C VAL A 21 7.64 34.46 29.30
N THR A 22 7.70 33.75 28.17
CA THR A 22 7.10 34.19 26.91
C THR A 22 5.75 33.53 26.63
N GLY A 23 5.45 32.41 27.28
CA GLY A 23 4.27 31.59 27.01
C GLY A 23 4.31 30.90 25.64
N LEU A 24 5.45 30.93 24.95
CA LEU A 24 5.63 30.34 23.62
C LEU A 24 6.41 29.01 23.71
N PRO A 25 6.13 28.04 22.81
CA PRO A 25 6.90 26.81 22.73
C PRO A 25 8.33 27.11 22.26
N VAL A 26 9.33 26.67 23.03
CA VAL A 26 10.76 26.84 22.70
C VAL A 26 11.44 25.48 22.77
N CYS A 27 11.83 24.97 21.60
CA CYS A 27 12.60 23.73 21.50
C CYS A 27 14.07 24.02 21.84
N PRO A 28 14.79 23.10 22.51
CA PRO A 28 16.24 23.19 22.59
C PRO A 28 16.85 23.20 21.17
N PRO A 29 18.06 23.74 20.97
CA PRO A 29 18.73 23.62 19.68
C PRO A 29 19.02 22.14 19.37
N PRO A 30 18.93 21.70 18.10
CA PRO A 30 19.25 20.34 17.70
C PRO A 30 20.70 19.99 18.04
N SER A 31 20.95 18.72 18.36
CA SER A 31 22.31 18.25 18.68
C SER A 31 23.13 18.05 17.41
N ILE A 32 22.50 17.61 16.32
CA ILE A 32 23.09 17.39 15.01
C ILE A 32 22.06 17.66 13.90
N ILE A 33 22.56 17.78 12.67
CA ILE A 33 21.74 17.77 11.46
C ILE A 33 21.98 16.42 10.79
N GLU A 34 20.91 15.65 10.60
CA GLU A 34 20.97 14.36 9.92
C GLU A 34 20.51 14.51 8.47
N CYS A 35 21.19 13.80 7.57
CA CYS A 35 20.76 13.65 6.19
C CYS A 35 20.00 12.32 6.08
N ILE A 36 18.70 12.40 5.89
CA ILE A 36 17.84 11.22 5.75
C ILE A 36 17.37 11.07 4.30
N VAL A 37 17.32 9.83 3.83
CA VAL A 37 16.72 9.49 2.55
C VAL A 37 15.27 9.09 2.81
N VAL A 38 14.34 9.85 2.25
CA VAL A 38 12.90 9.61 2.41
C VAL A 38 12.18 9.77 1.08
N ASP A 39 11.01 9.15 1.01
CA ASP A 39 10.08 9.31 -0.09
C ASP A 39 9.16 10.49 0.21
N LYS A 40 9.29 11.56 -0.58
CA LYS A 40 8.43 12.73 -0.48
C LYS A 40 7.23 12.54 -1.41
N VAL A 41 6.04 12.50 -0.81
CA VAL A 41 4.77 12.48 -1.54
C VAL A 41 4.39 13.90 -1.94
N TYR A 42 4.26 14.16 -3.23
CA TYR A 42 3.81 15.45 -3.78
C TYR A 42 2.29 15.54 -3.83
N ASP A 43 1.66 14.44 -4.22
CA ASP A 43 0.21 14.30 -4.35
C ASP A 43 -0.17 12.83 -4.23
N SER A 44 -1.42 12.57 -3.85
CA SER A 44 -1.95 11.22 -3.77
C SER A 44 -3.47 11.24 -3.97
N CYS A 45 -3.98 10.25 -4.69
CA CYS A 45 -5.42 10.02 -4.79
C CYS A 45 -5.74 8.55 -4.54
N PHE A 46 -6.95 8.27 -4.07
CA PHE A 46 -7.48 6.92 -3.97
C PHE A 46 -8.78 6.79 -4.75
N GLN A 47 -9.03 5.63 -5.33
CA GLN A 47 -10.27 5.29 -6.01
C GLN A 47 -10.58 3.80 -5.80
N VAL A 48 -11.85 3.47 -5.61
CA VAL A 48 -12.31 2.08 -5.72
C VAL A 48 -12.66 1.82 -7.18
N ASP A 49 -12.12 0.74 -7.73
CA ASP A 49 -12.37 0.32 -9.10
C ASP A 49 -12.88 -1.12 -9.13
N ASP A 50 -14.02 -1.32 -9.80
CA ASP A 50 -14.63 -2.62 -10.03
C ASP A 50 -14.34 -3.08 -11.46
N ARG A 51 -13.84 -4.30 -11.63
CA ARG A 51 -13.51 -4.87 -12.94
C ARG A 51 -13.96 -6.33 -13.04
N THR A 52 -14.57 -6.64 -14.16
CA THR A 52 -14.84 -8.01 -14.59
C THR A 52 -13.79 -8.44 -15.61
N ARG A 53 -13.23 -9.63 -15.45
CA ARG A 53 -12.27 -10.23 -16.39
C ARG A 53 -12.54 -11.72 -16.53
N ASP A 54 -12.55 -12.17 -17.79
CA ASP A 54 -12.60 -13.59 -18.11
C ASP A 54 -11.19 -14.17 -18.18
N VAL A 55 -11.04 -15.36 -17.61
CA VAL A 55 -9.84 -16.19 -17.67
C VAL A 55 -10.22 -17.50 -18.31
N THR A 56 -9.43 -17.92 -19.31
CA THR A 56 -9.53 -19.26 -19.89
C THR A 56 -8.35 -20.09 -19.38
N THR A 57 -8.63 -21.33 -19.01
CA THR A 57 -7.67 -22.32 -18.53
C THR A 57 -8.23 -23.72 -18.84
N ASP A 58 -7.46 -24.77 -18.57
CA ASP A 58 -7.82 -26.15 -18.90
C ASP A 58 -7.60 -27.09 -17.70
N SER A 59 -8.02 -28.34 -17.87
CA SER A 59 -7.86 -29.38 -16.83
C SER A 59 -6.42 -29.76 -16.52
N ASP A 60 -5.48 -29.48 -17.44
CA ASP A 60 -4.06 -29.75 -17.21
C ASP A 60 -3.42 -28.68 -16.33
N GLU A 61 -3.82 -27.41 -16.49
CA GLU A 61 -3.29 -26.29 -15.73
C GLU A 61 -4.03 -26.05 -14.40
N PHE A 62 -5.33 -26.37 -14.34
CA PHE A 62 -6.20 -26.00 -13.21
C PHE A 62 -6.97 -27.16 -12.59
N GLY A 63 -6.58 -28.39 -12.91
CA GLY A 63 -7.15 -29.61 -12.36
C GLY A 63 -8.57 -29.89 -12.87
N THR A 64 -9.14 -30.99 -12.37
CA THR A 64 -10.47 -31.42 -12.77
C THR A 64 -11.53 -31.10 -11.72
N GLY A 65 -12.79 -31.42 -12.01
CA GLY A 65 -13.89 -31.37 -11.03
C GLY A 65 -14.77 -30.13 -11.06
N LEU A 66 -14.34 -29.06 -11.73
CA LEU A 66 -15.14 -27.84 -11.88
C LEU A 66 -16.33 -28.05 -12.82
N VAL A 67 -17.50 -27.54 -12.41
CA VAL A 67 -18.69 -27.42 -13.23
C VAL A 67 -19.16 -25.97 -13.35
N GLN A 68 -19.98 -25.70 -14.37
CA GLN A 68 -20.56 -24.37 -14.58
C GLN A 68 -21.32 -23.91 -13.33
N GLY A 69 -20.99 -22.71 -12.84
CA GLY A 69 -21.56 -22.11 -11.64
C GLY A 69 -20.73 -22.31 -10.37
N ASP A 70 -19.66 -23.11 -10.42
CA ASP A 70 -18.77 -23.30 -9.28
C ASP A 70 -17.97 -22.03 -8.97
N SER A 71 -17.74 -21.81 -7.68
CA SER A 71 -16.91 -20.70 -7.20
C SER A 71 -15.44 -21.07 -7.22
N VAL A 72 -14.63 -20.23 -7.85
CA VAL A 72 -13.17 -20.33 -7.82
C VAL A 72 -12.65 -19.37 -6.76
N LEU A 73 -11.76 -19.86 -5.88
CA LEU A 73 -11.13 -19.00 -4.88
C LEU A 73 -10.15 -18.07 -5.58
N CYS A 74 -10.12 -16.81 -5.16
CA CYS A 74 -9.24 -15.81 -5.74
C CYS A 74 -8.68 -14.89 -4.66
N ALA A 75 -7.38 -14.67 -4.70
CA ALA A 75 -6.67 -13.78 -3.80
C ALA A 75 -5.54 -13.05 -4.53
N LEU A 76 -5.02 -11.99 -3.90
CA LEU A 76 -3.76 -11.39 -4.34
C LEU A 76 -2.64 -12.42 -4.15
N GLN A 77 -1.73 -12.54 -5.12
CA GLN A 77 -0.60 -13.46 -5.04
C GLN A 77 0.25 -13.19 -3.78
N GLU A 78 0.70 -14.25 -3.10
CA GLU A 78 1.44 -14.13 -1.84
C GLU A 78 2.73 -13.33 -2.02
N GLY A 79 2.89 -12.27 -1.23
CA GLY A 79 4.07 -11.39 -1.29
C GLY A 79 4.13 -10.48 -2.53
N ALA A 80 3.12 -10.49 -3.39
CA ALA A 80 3.01 -9.58 -4.51
C ALA A 80 2.28 -8.28 -4.12
N GLU A 81 2.59 -7.21 -4.84
CA GLU A 81 1.96 -5.89 -4.66
C GLU A 81 1.27 -5.48 -5.97
N ILE A 82 0.25 -4.64 -5.85
CA ILE A 82 -0.38 -4.02 -7.03
C ILE A 82 0.58 -2.95 -7.57
N THR A 83 0.93 -3.05 -8.84
CA THR A 83 1.89 -2.14 -9.48
C THR A 83 1.22 -1.25 -10.51
N CYS A 84 1.82 -0.10 -10.80
CA CYS A 84 1.42 0.73 -11.91
C CYS A 84 2.60 1.10 -12.81
N ASN A 85 2.35 1.05 -14.12
CA ASN A 85 3.31 1.48 -15.14
C ASN A 85 2.77 2.72 -15.84
N GLU A 86 3.50 3.82 -15.75
CA GLU A 86 3.17 5.05 -16.45
C GLU A 86 3.23 4.83 -17.98
N ILE A 87 2.14 5.14 -18.66
CA ILE A 87 2.02 5.05 -20.12
C ILE A 87 2.26 6.43 -20.74
N SER A 88 1.66 7.48 -20.16
CA SER A 88 1.81 8.84 -20.64
C SER A 88 1.58 9.87 -19.55
N ARG A 89 2.20 11.05 -19.72
CA ARG A 89 2.09 12.20 -18.83
C ARG A 89 1.96 13.46 -19.67
N VAL A 90 0.85 14.18 -19.49
CA VAL A 90 0.53 15.39 -20.26
C VAL A 90 0.36 16.57 -19.29
N PRO A 91 1.10 17.67 -19.44
CA PRO A 91 0.95 18.84 -18.58
C PRO A 91 -0.39 19.52 -18.81
N VAL A 92 -1.08 19.87 -17.72
CA VAL A 92 -2.36 20.60 -17.74
C VAL A 92 -2.19 22.07 -17.35
N GLY A 93 -1.08 22.39 -16.67
CA GLY A 93 -0.77 23.73 -16.15
C GLY A 93 -0.52 23.70 -14.64
N ASP A 94 0.11 24.74 -14.11
CA ASP A 94 0.31 24.95 -12.66
C ASP A 94 0.96 23.78 -11.88
N GLY A 95 1.78 22.97 -12.56
CA GLY A 95 2.45 21.79 -11.97
C GLY A 95 1.62 20.52 -11.94
N PHE A 96 0.39 20.55 -12.47
CA PHE A 96 -0.46 19.37 -12.62
C PHE A 96 -0.26 18.70 -13.97
N PHE A 97 -0.32 17.38 -13.95
CA PHE A 97 -0.24 16.53 -15.13
C PHE A 97 -1.38 15.53 -15.12
N THR A 98 -1.96 15.30 -16.29
CA THR A 98 -2.82 14.15 -16.53
C THR A 98 -1.92 12.96 -16.87
N ILE A 99 -1.93 11.96 -16.01
CA ILE A 99 -1.17 10.72 -16.16
C ILE A 99 -2.12 9.63 -16.60
N THR A 100 -1.73 8.88 -17.63
CA THR A 100 -2.35 7.60 -17.98
C THR A 100 -1.38 6.49 -17.63
N PHE A 101 -1.84 5.47 -16.91
CA PHE A 101 -1.02 4.36 -16.45
C PHE A 101 -1.79 3.05 -16.49
N SER A 102 -1.09 1.94 -16.64
CA SER A 102 -1.66 0.60 -16.49
C SER A 102 -1.46 0.13 -15.05
N VAL A 103 -2.54 -0.30 -14.40
CA VAL A 103 -2.51 -0.99 -13.11
C VAL A 103 -2.41 -2.49 -13.38
N ASN A 104 -1.51 -3.19 -12.71
CA ASN A 104 -1.37 -4.63 -12.76
C ASN A 104 -1.71 -5.22 -11.39
N VAL A 105 -2.68 -6.12 -11.37
CA VAL A 105 -3.15 -6.80 -10.17
C VAL A 105 -2.80 -8.29 -10.30
N PRO A 106 -1.71 -8.75 -9.64
CA PRO A 106 -1.35 -10.16 -9.65
C PRO A 106 -2.30 -10.94 -8.72
N ILE A 107 -3.01 -11.90 -9.28
CA ILE A 107 -3.96 -12.75 -8.57
C ILE A 107 -3.58 -14.22 -8.71
N THR A 108 -3.88 -14.97 -7.66
CA THR A 108 -3.85 -16.44 -7.68
C THR A 108 -5.30 -16.92 -7.64
N LEU A 109 -5.65 -17.79 -8.58
CA LEU A 109 -6.90 -18.51 -8.60
C LEU A 109 -6.64 -19.93 -8.07
N THR A 110 -7.52 -20.43 -7.21
CA THR A 110 -7.42 -21.79 -6.65
C THR A 110 -8.71 -22.56 -6.92
N ASN A 111 -8.59 -23.75 -7.52
CA ASN A 111 -9.68 -24.68 -7.76
C ASN A 111 -9.97 -25.48 -6.48
N PRO A 112 -11.11 -25.25 -5.80
CA PRO A 112 -11.43 -25.98 -4.57
C PRO A 112 -11.86 -27.43 -4.80
N GLU A 113 -12.20 -27.81 -6.04
CA GLU A 113 -12.68 -29.13 -6.42
C GLU A 113 -11.57 -30.04 -6.99
N ALA A 114 -10.35 -29.52 -7.14
CA ALA A 114 -9.20 -30.28 -7.62
C ALA A 114 -8.93 -31.51 -6.72
N THR A 115 -8.58 -32.63 -7.35
CA THR A 115 -8.27 -33.86 -6.59
C THR A 115 -6.87 -33.75 -5.99
N ASN A 116 -6.65 -34.34 -4.81
CA ASN A 116 -5.30 -34.45 -4.24
C ASN A 116 -4.39 -35.12 -5.29
N ASP A 117 -3.31 -34.42 -5.68
CA ASP A 117 -2.31 -34.75 -6.71
C ASP A 117 -2.44 -34.00 -8.06
N GLU A 118 -3.47 -33.16 -8.25
CA GLU A 118 -3.56 -32.23 -9.39
C GLU A 118 -3.03 -30.84 -9.03
N ASP A 119 -2.59 -30.07 -10.02
CA ASP A 119 -2.32 -28.64 -9.83
C ASP A 119 -3.66 -27.90 -9.65
N ASP A 120 -3.80 -27.17 -8.54
CA ASP A 120 -5.03 -26.49 -8.16
C ASP A 120 -4.91 -24.96 -8.18
N GLU A 121 -3.73 -24.43 -8.46
CA GLU A 121 -3.46 -23.00 -8.43
C GLU A 121 -2.91 -22.48 -9.77
N ILE A 122 -3.50 -21.38 -10.26
CA ILE A 122 -2.97 -20.64 -11.41
C ILE A 122 -2.76 -19.17 -11.06
N GLU A 123 -1.63 -18.63 -11.53
CA GLU A 123 -1.31 -17.22 -11.40
C GLU A 123 -1.76 -16.45 -12.65
N ARG A 124 -2.42 -15.31 -12.45
CA ARG A 124 -2.86 -14.40 -13.52
C ARG A 124 -2.58 -12.96 -13.13
N THR A 125 -2.33 -12.11 -14.12
CA THR A 125 -2.18 -10.66 -13.88
C THR A 125 -3.28 -9.91 -14.60
N PHE A 126 -4.15 -9.25 -13.82
CA PHE A 126 -5.21 -8.43 -14.38
C PHE A 126 -4.70 -7.01 -14.60
N THR A 127 -4.67 -6.60 -15.87
CA THR A 127 -4.23 -5.26 -16.26
C THR A 127 -5.40 -4.40 -16.69
N PHE A 128 -5.45 -3.16 -16.23
CA PHE A 128 -6.39 -2.14 -16.72
C PHE A 128 -5.78 -0.75 -16.73
N VAL A 129 -6.30 0.15 -17.55
CA VAL A 129 -5.78 1.51 -17.71
C VAL A 129 -6.57 2.49 -16.87
N LYS A 130 -5.86 3.42 -16.23
CA LYS A 130 -6.41 4.54 -15.48
C LYS A 130 -5.81 5.85 -15.93
N THR A 131 -6.62 6.90 -15.80
CA THR A 131 -6.21 8.27 -16.07
C THR A 131 -6.58 9.13 -14.88
N VAL A 132 -5.59 9.82 -14.31
CA VAL A 132 -5.75 10.72 -13.16
C VAL A 132 -5.04 12.03 -13.42
N THR A 133 -5.40 13.09 -12.71
CA THR A 133 -4.65 14.34 -12.71
C THR A 133 -4.04 14.55 -11.34
N LEU A 134 -2.71 14.63 -11.28
CA LEU A 134 -1.93 14.74 -10.05
C LEU A 134 -0.83 15.80 -10.20
N CYS A 135 -0.39 16.37 -9.08
CA CYS A 135 0.84 17.16 -9.04
C CYS A 135 2.06 16.22 -9.08
N ILE A 136 2.59 15.98 -10.29
CA ILE A 136 3.71 15.06 -10.54
C ILE A 136 4.81 15.71 -11.42
N PRO A 137 5.60 16.64 -10.86
CA PRO A 137 6.65 17.32 -11.62
C PRO A 137 7.69 16.34 -12.19
N GLU A 138 8.55 16.84 -13.08
CA GLU A 138 9.61 16.04 -13.69
C GLU A 138 10.51 15.40 -12.61
N GLY A 139 10.84 14.12 -12.80
CA GLY A 139 11.62 13.32 -11.86
C GLY A 139 10.82 12.67 -10.74
N VAL A 140 9.53 13.01 -10.56
CA VAL A 140 8.63 12.33 -9.62
C VAL A 140 8.03 11.10 -10.29
N ASP A 141 8.06 9.98 -9.57
CA ASP A 141 7.58 8.67 -10.01
C ASP A 141 6.15 8.43 -9.49
N LEU A 142 5.40 7.61 -10.24
CA LEU A 142 4.08 7.14 -9.81
C LEU A 142 4.24 5.82 -9.05
N ASP A 143 3.67 5.75 -7.85
CA ASP A 143 3.67 4.55 -7.00
C ASP A 143 2.24 4.13 -6.68
N CYS A 144 1.99 2.81 -6.74
CA CYS A 144 0.70 2.21 -6.42
C CYS A 144 0.81 1.05 -5.41
N SER A 145 1.97 0.86 -4.78
CA SER A 145 2.26 -0.25 -3.84
C SER A 145 1.30 -0.32 -2.64
N GLU A 146 0.74 0.81 -2.21
CA GLU A 146 -0.26 0.87 -1.13
C GLU A 146 -1.70 0.52 -1.57
N SER A 147 -1.89 0.11 -2.83
CA SER A 147 -3.20 -0.34 -3.32
C SER A 147 -3.50 -1.74 -2.80
N VAL A 148 -4.79 -2.03 -2.56
CA VAL A 148 -5.23 -3.32 -2.01
C VAL A 148 -6.39 -3.92 -2.80
N LEU A 149 -6.41 -5.25 -2.89
CA LEU A 149 -7.55 -6.00 -3.39
C LEU A 149 -8.61 -6.09 -2.27
N LEU A 150 -9.76 -5.45 -2.47
CA LEU A 150 -10.86 -5.43 -1.49
C LEU A 150 -11.74 -6.67 -1.60
N ALA A 151 -12.01 -7.11 -2.83
CA ALA A 151 -12.79 -8.30 -3.11
C ALA A 151 -12.30 -8.95 -4.41
N CYS A 152 -12.37 -10.28 -4.47
CA CYS A 152 -12.27 -11.05 -5.68
C CYS A 152 -13.30 -12.18 -5.64
N ASN A 153 -14.17 -12.23 -6.64
CA ASN A 153 -15.18 -13.27 -6.78
C ASN A 153 -15.07 -13.86 -8.18
N CYS A 154 -14.73 -15.13 -8.28
CA CYS A 154 -14.60 -15.83 -9.56
C CYS A 154 -15.59 -16.98 -9.63
N VAL A 155 -16.24 -17.12 -10.78
CA VAL A 155 -17.22 -18.18 -11.04
C VAL A 155 -16.95 -18.80 -12.41
N VAL A 156 -17.04 -20.12 -12.50
CA VAL A 156 -16.96 -20.85 -13.78
C VAL A 156 -18.22 -20.53 -14.59
N THR A 157 -18.04 -19.85 -15.72
CA THR A 157 -19.13 -19.46 -16.61
C THR A 157 -19.37 -20.46 -17.73
N ASP A 158 -18.35 -21.23 -18.12
CA ASP A 158 -18.48 -22.26 -19.15
C ASP A 158 -17.48 -23.40 -18.93
N VAL A 159 -17.87 -24.60 -19.37
CA VAL A 159 -17.02 -25.80 -19.36
C VAL A 159 -17.23 -26.54 -20.67
N ASP A 160 -16.21 -26.58 -21.51
CA ASP A 160 -16.22 -27.26 -22.80
C ASP A 160 -15.33 -28.51 -22.76
N GLU A 161 -15.72 -29.56 -23.48
CA GLU A 161 -14.90 -30.78 -23.64
C GLU A 161 -14.37 -30.82 -25.07
N ILE A 162 -13.05 -30.72 -25.24
CA ILE A 162 -12.36 -30.71 -26.53
C ILE A 162 -11.25 -31.75 -26.49
N ASP A 163 -11.27 -32.72 -27.41
CA ASP A 163 -10.23 -33.74 -27.56
C ASP A 163 -9.85 -34.52 -26.27
N GLU A 164 -10.85 -34.80 -25.41
CA GLU A 164 -10.70 -35.47 -24.09
C GLU A 164 -10.13 -34.57 -22.96
N GLU A 165 -9.95 -33.27 -23.21
CA GLU A 165 -9.55 -32.24 -22.23
C GLU A 165 -10.74 -31.33 -21.89
N LEU A 166 -10.79 -30.81 -20.65
CA LEU A 166 -11.81 -29.86 -20.22
C LEU A 166 -11.24 -28.43 -20.28
N GLU A 167 -11.88 -27.55 -21.04
CA GLU A 167 -11.59 -26.11 -21.04
C GLU A 167 -12.57 -25.38 -20.13
N TYR A 168 -12.05 -24.53 -19.24
CA TYR A 168 -12.83 -23.72 -18.32
C TYR A 168 -12.77 -22.25 -18.71
N THR A 169 -13.93 -21.61 -18.76
CA THR A 169 -14.02 -20.15 -18.78
C THR A 169 -14.49 -19.65 -17.42
N ILE A 170 -13.69 -18.79 -16.79
CA ILE A 170 -13.91 -18.27 -15.43
C ILE A 170 -14.08 -16.77 -15.51
N SER A 171 -15.22 -16.24 -15.06
CA SER A 171 -15.44 -14.80 -14.94
C SER A 171 -15.11 -14.35 -13.52
N CYS A 172 -14.18 -13.41 -13.39
CA CYS A 172 -13.73 -12.85 -12.14
C CYS A 172 -14.14 -11.38 -12.00
N ASP A 173 -14.90 -11.06 -10.96
CA ASP A 173 -15.19 -9.71 -10.51
C ASP A 173 -14.22 -9.32 -9.39
N ILE A 174 -13.35 -8.36 -9.68
CA ILE A 174 -12.39 -7.80 -8.72
C ILE A 174 -12.78 -6.38 -8.33
N GLN A 175 -12.58 -6.07 -7.05
CA GLN A 175 -12.69 -4.71 -6.51
C GLN A 175 -11.34 -4.31 -5.94
N VAL A 176 -10.76 -3.25 -6.47
CA VAL A 176 -9.43 -2.75 -6.10
C VAL A 176 -9.55 -1.37 -5.49
N CYS A 177 -8.99 -1.17 -4.29
CA CYS A 177 -8.72 0.15 -3.76
C CYS A 177 -7.37 0.62 -4.32
N LEU A 178 -7.41 1.38 -5.41
CA LEU A 178 -6.24 1.92 -6.05
C LEU A 178 -5.80 3.19 -5.34
N VAL A 179 -4.60 3.19 -4.75
CA VAL A 179 -3.95 4.36 -4.16
C VAL A 179 -2.79 4.74 -5.06
N ALA A 180 -2.88 5.87 -5.76
CA ALA A 180 -1.82 6.37 -6.63
C ALA A 180 -1.12 7.55 -5.96
N LYS A 181 0.21 7.47 -5.84
CA LYS A 181 1.06 8.48 -5.20
C LYS A 181 2.11 9.01 -6.15
N ALA A 182 2.32 10.31 -6.14
CA ALA A 182 3.44 10.96 -6.82
C ALA A 182 4.61 11.08 -5.83
N ILE A 183 5.61 10.21 -5.95
CA ILE A 183 6.71 10.04 -4.99
C ILE A 183 8.05 10.46 -5.61
N LEU A 184 8.87 11.16 -4.84
CA LEU A 184 10.26 11.40 -5.16
C LEU A 184 11.15 11.01 -3.98
N ARG A 185 12.14 10.18 -4.25
CA ARG A 185 13.18 9.87 -3.27
C ARG A 185 14.12 11.05 -3.11
N VAL A 186 14.10 11.69 -1.95
CA VAL A 186 14.87 12.90 -1.64
C VAL A 186 15.79 12.72 -0.45
N GLN A 187 16.80 13.58 -0.36
CA GLN A 187 17.64 13.73 0.82
C GLN A 187 17.20 14.98 1.58
N LEU A 188 16.76 14.82 2.83
CA LEU A 188 16.35 15.91 3.69
C LEU A 188 17.37 16.12 4.81
N LEU A 189 17.70 17.37 5.07
CA LEU A 189 18.44 17.77 6.26
C LEU A 189 17.43 17.99 7.40
N VAL A 190 17.39 17.05 8.33
CA VAL A 190 16.46 17.07 9.47
C VAL A 190 17.25 17.39 10.75
N PRO A 191 16.85 18.45 11.49
CA PRO A 191 17.37 18.68 12.83
C PRO A 191 17.02 17.50 13.73
N SER A 192 18.02 16.78 14.23
CA SER A 192 17.81 15.63 15.11
C SER A 192 18.24 15.94 16.54
N TYR A 193 17.56 15.31 17.49
CA TYR A 193 17.87 15.38 18.92
C TYR A 193 18.43 14.05 19.44
N GLY A 194 18.82 13.15 18.54
CA GLY A 194 19.22 11.77 18.82
C GLY A 194 18.12 10.74 18.55
N PHE A 195 18.41 9.48 18.89
CA PHE A 195 17.48 8.36 18.71
C PHE A 195 16.46 8.27 19.84
N CYS A 196 15.25 7.83 19.52
CA CYS A 196 14.27 7.45 20.54
C CYS A 196 14.77 6.19 21.27
N VAL A 197 14.96 6.27 22.59
CA VAL A 197 15.26 5.10 23.42
C VAL A 197 13.93 4.52 23.91
N PRO A 198 13.61 3.24 23.62
CA PRO A 198 12.37 2.62 24.08
C PRO A 198 12.27 2.66 25.61
N ALA A 199 11.12 3.11 26.13
CA ALA A 199 10.82 2.99 27.55
C ALA A 199 10.48 1.51 27.87
N PRO A 200 10.85 1.00 29.07
CA PRO A 200 10.44 -0.33 29.49
C PRO A 200 8.91 -0.42 29.54
N CYS A 201 8.35 -1.52 29.05
CA CYS A 201 6.91 -1.79 29.13
C CYS A 201 6.48 -1.81 30.60
N VAL A 202 5.54 -0.97 30.98
CA VAL A 202 4.90 -1.03 32.30
C VAL A 202 3.82 -2.11 32.28
N THR A 203 4.08 -3.25 32.93
CA THR A 203 3.02 -4.20 33.27
C THR A 203 2.30 -3.66 34.50
N LEU A 204 1.12 -3.08 34.32
CA LEU A 204 0.28 -2.65 35.44
C LEU A 204 -0.38 -3.89 36.06
N PRO A 205 -0.11 -4.25 37.33
CA PRO A 205 -0.92 -5.23 38.01
C PRO A 205 -2.25 -4.58 38.42
N GLY A 206 -3.33 -4.94 37.72
CA GLY A 206 -4.65 -5.08 38.34
C GLY A 206 -5.59 -3.88 38.45
N VAL A 207 -5.46 -2.77 37.72
CA VAL A 207 -6.57 -1.80 37.50
C VAL A 207 -6.29 -0.89 36.29
N CYS A 208 -7.39 -0.40 35.67
CA CYS A 208 -7.49 0.34 34.40
C CYS A 208 -6.22 1.06 33.93
N PRO A 209 -5.82 0.90 32.65
CA PRO A 209 -4.65 1.58 32.12
C PRO A 209 -4.80 3.10 32.29
N PRO A 210 -3.72 3.81 32.66
CA PRO A 210 -3.72 5.27 32.70
C PRO A 210 -4.11 5.81 31.33
N LEU A 211 -4.68 7.02 31.33
CA LEU A 211 -4.90 7.79 30.11
C LEU A 211 -3.63 7.72 29.26
N PRO A 212 -3.74 7.34 27.97
CA PRO A 212 -2.57 7.26 27.13
C PRO A 212 -1.91 8.64 27.06
N PRO A 213 -0.58 8.71 26.84
CA PRO A 213 0.12 9.97 26.75
C PRO A 213 -0.54 10.87 25.69
N ASP A 214 -0.43 12.20 25.83
CA ASP A 214 -1.02 13.18 24.91
C ASP A 214 -0.65 13.00 23.43
N GLN A 215 0.36 12.17 23.13
CA GLN A 215 0.76 11.79 21.77
C GLN A 215 -0.19 10.78 21.11
N CYS A 216 -1.11 10.21 21.89
CA CYS A 216 -2.13 9.27 21.44
C CYS A 216 -3.52 9.93 21.31
N PHE A 217 -3.62 11.26 21.49
CA PHE A 217 -4.85 12.04 21.39
C PHE A 217 -4.72 13.15 20.33
#